data_AF-A0A947HT62-F1
#
_entry.id   AF-A0A947HT62-F1
#
_cell.length_a   1.000
_cell.length_b   1.000
_cell.length_c   1.000
_cell.angle_alpha   90.00
_cell.angle_beta   90.00
_cell.angle_gamma   90.00
#
_symmetry.space_group_name_H-M   'P 1'
#
loop_
_entity.id
_entity.type
_entity.pdbx_description
1 polymer ?
#
loop_
_entity_poly.entity_id
_entity_poly.type
_entity_poly.pdbx_seq_one_letter_code
_entity_poly.pdbx_strand_id
1 'polypeptide(L)'
;MALSAVNEFFDAFIVLKKAAEDWTAHQLSPSPLVDAVWHTVLLDTVAYAELCGKNFIHHRPSGANEHEKYAREARYKRTIELYKKTFGRDPDPRIWRGEGEEDEEVEEVEEDEEDEEDEEDEDDEPSSSSSEEVAVVATTDRKRSLPASAATAAQPPRSRAARK
;
A
#
# COMPACT_ATOMS: atom_id res chain seq x y z
N MET A 1 20.51 4.02 -17.73
CA MET A 1 20.13 4.61 -16.43
C MET A 1 18.80 4.04 -15.91
N ALA A 2 17.72 4.00 -16.71
CA ALA A 2 16.42 3.46 -16.24
C ALA A 2 16.43 1.96 -15.85
N LEU A 3 17.05 1.09 -16.66
CA LEU A 3 17.14 -0.35 -16.38
C LEU A 3 17.96 -0.69 -15.11
N SER A 4 19.01 0.08 -14.80
CA SER A 4 19.82 -0.17 -13.59
C SER A 4 19.09 0.25 -12.32
N ALA A 5 18.31 1.34 -12.38
CA ALA A 5 17.50 1.80 -11.27
C ALA A 5 16.41 0.77 -10.93
N VAL A 6 15.65 0.31 -11.92
CA VAL A 6 14.60 -0.70 -11.73
C VAL A 6 15.14 -2.00 -11.11
N ASN A 7 16.34 -2.45 -11.52
CA ASN A 7 17.00 -3.60 -10.92
C ASN A 7 17.38 -3.37 -9.45
N GLU A 8 17.88 -2.18 -9.10
CA GLU A 8 18.20 -1.84 -7.70
C GLU A 8 16.96 -1.94 -6.79
N PHE A 9 15.80 -1.48 -7.26
CA PHE A 9 14.58 -1.52 -6.47
C PHE A 9 13.96 -2.92 -6.37
N PHE A 10 14.06 -3.73 -7.42
CA PHE A 10 13.72 -5.15 -7.34
C PHE A 10 14.62 -5.87 -6.33
N ASP A 11 15.94 -5.66 -6.40
CA ASP A 11 16.90 -6.23 -5.46
C ASP A 11 16.57 -5.81 -4.02
N ALA A 12 16.25 -4.54 -3.80
CA ALA A 12 15.80 -4.05 -2.51
C ALA A 12 14.57 -4.80 -2.01
N PHE A 13 13.55 -5.00 -2.85
CA PHE A 13 12.35 -5.76 -2.47
C PHE A 13 12.69 -7.20 -2.08
N ILE A 14 13.55 -7.89 -2.84
CA ILE A 14 13.99 -9.26 -2.53
C ILE A 14 14.75 -9.30 -1.19
N VAL A 15 15.60 -8.31 -0.90
CA VAL A 15 16.27 -8.17 0.40
C VAL A 15 15.24 -8.04 1.52
N LEU A 16 14.23 -7.19 1.35
CA LEU A 16 13.17 -7.01 2.35
C LEU A 16 12.38 -8.30 2.60
N LYS A 17 12.04 -9.04 1.54
CA LYS A 17 11.34 -10.33 1.63
C LYS A 17 12.13 -11.34 2.45
N LYS A 18 13.45 -11.42 2.20
CA LYS A 18 14.36 -12.29 2.95
C LYS A 18 14.50 -11.86 4.42
N ALA A 19 14.68 -10.56 4.67
CA ALA A 19 14.84 -10.00 6.01
C ALA A 19 13.58 -10.17 6.88
N ALA A 20 12.39 -10.09 6.27
CA ALA A 20 11.11 -10.30 6.94
C ALA A 20 10.66 -11.77 6.97
N GLU A 21 11.46 -12.68 6.40
CA GLU A 21 11.10 -14.09 6.20
C GLU A 21 9.73 -14.28 5.52
N ASP A 22 9.38 -13.38 4.60
CA ASP A 22 8.09 -13.39 3.89
C ASP A 22 8.16 -14.30 2.66
N TRP A 23 8.30 -15.61 2.89
CA TRP A 23 8.48 -16.61 1.84
C TRP A 23 7.23 -16.84 0.98
N THR A 24 6.04 -16.49 1.47
CA THR A 24 4.76 -16.82 0.81
C THR A 24 3.93 -15.59 0.42
N ALA A 25 4.51 -14.40 0.50
CA ALA A 25 3.87 -13.13 0.10
C ALA A 25 2.58 -12.81 0.85
N HIS A 26 2.63 -12.93 2.18
CA HIS A 26 1.53 -12.54 3.08
C HIS A 26 1.86 -11.29 3.90
N GLN A 27 3.13 -10.87 3.97
CA GLN A 27 3.54 -9.75 4.82
C GLN A 27 3.86 -8.48 4.04
N LEU A 28 4.47 -8.60 2.86
CA LEU A 28 4.93 -7.48 2.04
C LEU A 28 4.27 -7.50 0.67
N SER A 29 4.09 -6.31 0.10
CA SER A 29 3.59 -6.12 -1.27
C SER A 29 4.46 -5.06 -1.96
N PRO A 30 4.94 -5.31 -3.18
CA PRO A 30 5.70 -4.34 -3.95
C PRO A 30 4.79 -3.24 -4.52
N SER A 31 5.37 -2.21 -5.14
CA SER A 31 4.64 -1.32 -6.04
C SER A 31 4.29 -2.03 -7.36
N PRO A 32 3.35 -1.50 -8.18
CA PRO A 32 2.99 -2.12 -9.46
C PRO A 32 4.18 -2.31 -10.41
N LEU A 33 5.09 -1.34 -10.49
CA LEU A 33 6.27 -1.44 -11.35
C LEU A 33 7.23 -2.54 -10.89
N VAL A 34 7.49 -2.63 -9.57
CA VAL A 34 8.36 -3.68 -9.01
C VAL A 34 7.71 -5.06 -9.14
N ASP A 35 6.39 -5.17 -9.01
CA ASP A 35 5.64 -6.42 -9.23
C ASP A 35 5.78 -6.93 -10.67
N ALA A 36 5.62 -6.04 -11.65
CA ALA A 36 5.76 -6.36 -13.06
C ALA A 36 7.17 -6.91 -13.38
N VAL A 37 8.21 -6.29 -12.81
CA VAL A 37 9.59 -6.77 -12.94
C VAL A 37 9.72 -8.14 -12.28
N TRP A 38 9.18 -8.33 -11.07
CA TRP A 38 9.21 -9.62 -10.39
C TRP A 38 8.57 -10.73 -11.24
N HIS A 39 7.45 -10.46 -11.92
CA HIS A 39 6.84 -11.42 -12.85
C HIS A 39 7.79 -11.81 -13.99
N THR A 40 8.57 -10.89 -14.54
CA THR A 40 9.56 -11.23 -15.58
C THR A 40 10.67 -12.12 -15.04
N VAL A 41 11.16 -11.84 -13.83
CA VAL A 41 12.25 -12.64 -13.21
C VAL A 41 11.76 -14.03 -12.84
N LEU A 42 10.50 -14.19 -12.42
CA LEU A 42 9.90 -15.51 -12.16
C LEU A 42 9.94 -16.45 -13.38
N LEU A 43 9.94 -15.91 -14.60
CA LEU A 43 9.96 -16.69 -15.84
C LEU A 43 11.35 -17.24 -16.16
N ASP A 44 12.42 -16.56 -15.73
CA ASP A 44 13.77 -17.12 -15.76
C ASP A 44 13.99 -18.02 -14.53
N THR A 45 13.46 -19.23 -14.62
CA THR A 45 13.42 -20.16 -13.48
C THR A 45 14.80 -20.54 -12.92
N VAL A 46 15.85 -20.50 -13.75
CA VAL A 46 17.23 -20.80 -13.29
C VAL A 46 17.75 -19.62 -12.49
N ALA A 47 17.72 -18.41 -13.04
CA ALA A 47 18.15 -17.20 -12.34
C ALA A 47 17.32 -16.97 -11.07
N TYR A 48 16.02 -17.25 -11.11
CA TYR A 48 15.15 -17.10 -9.95
C TYR A 48 15.47 -18.09 -8.82
N ALA A 49 15.78 -19.35 -9.16
CA ALA A 49 16.20 -20.34 -8.18
C ALA A 49 17.50 -19.93 -7.49
N GLU A 50 18.48 -19.41 -8.26
CA GLU A 50 19.73 -18.87 -7.73
C GLU A 50 19.51 -17.66 -6.83
N LEU A 51 18.68 -16.71 -7.27
CA LEU A 51 18.29 -15.53 -6.51
C LEU A 51 17.65 -15.91 -5.16
N CYS A 52 16.78 -16.93 -5.14
CA CYS A 52 16.16 -17.42 -3.91
C CYS A 52 17.17 -18.07 -2.96
N GLY A 53 18.10 -18.87 -3.49
CA GLY A 53 19.05 -19.64 -2.70
C GLY A 53 18.34 -20.78 -1.96
N LYS A 54 18.44 -20.82 -0.62
CA LYS A 54 17.91 -21.94 0.19
C LYS A 54 16.39 -21.91 0.36
N ASN A 55 15.81 -20.71 0.45
CA ASN A 55 14.38 -20.53 0.66
C ASN A 55 13.76 -19.91 -0.58
N PHE A 56 12.81 -20.62 -1.18
CA PHE A 56 12.10 -20.10 -2.33
C PHE A 56 11.15 -18.98 -1.92
N ILE A 57 11.23 -17.84 -2.60
CA ILE A 57 10.33 -16.72 -2.38
C ILE A 57 9.14 -16.91 -3.33
N HIS A 58 7.97 -17.22 -2.80
CA HIS A 58 6.77 -17.43 -3.61
C HIS A 58 6.06 -16.10 -3.87
N HIS A 59 5.64 -15.92 -5.12
CA HIS A 59 4.64 -14.92 -5.49
C HIS A 59 3.24 -15.46 -5.20
N ARG A 60 2.32 -14.57 -4.82
CA ARG A 60 0.92 -14.90 -4.49
C ARG A 60 -0.02 -14.09 -5.39
N PRO A 61 -0.48 -14.63 -6.54
CA PRO A 61 -1.36 -13.92 -7.47
C PRO A 61 -2.65 -13.40 -6.83
N SER A 62 -3.23 -14.16 -5.89
CA SER A 62 -4.46 -13.75 -5.20
C SER A 62 -4.29 -12.51 -4.32
N GLY A 63 -3.05 -12.08 -4.03
CA GLY A 63 -2.77 -10.90 -3.22
C GLY A 63 -3.18 -9.58 -3.89
N ALA A 64 -3.41 -9.60 -5.21
CA ALA A 64 -3.89 -8.45 -5.99
C ALA A 64 -5.41 -8.45 -6.21
N ASN A 65 -6.15 -9.42 -5.63
CA ASN A 65 -7.60 -9.46 -5.77
C ASN A 65 -8.28 -8.29 -5.05
N GLU A 66 -9.43 -7.83 -5.57
CA GLU A 66 -10.19 -6.70 -4.99
C GLU A 66 -10.55 -6.91 -3.51
N HIS A 67 -10.93 -8.12 -3.12
CA HIS A 67 -11.23 -8.44 -1.72
C HIS A 67 -10.01 -8.32 -0.78
N GLU A 68 -8.79 -8.31 -1.32
CA GLU A 68 -7.55 -8.10 -0.59
C GLU A 68 -7.09 -6.63 -0.62
N LYS A 69 -7.81 -5.70 -1.25
CA LYS A 69 -7.38 -4.30 -1.43
C LYS A 69 -6.79 -3.68 -0.16
N TYR A 70 -7.56 -3.67 0.95
CA TYR A 70 -7.08 -3.11 2.22
C TYR A 70 -5.90 -3.88 2.82
N ALA A 71 -5.87 -5.21 2.67
CA ALA A 71 -4.74 -6.02 3.12
C ALA A 71 -3.48 -5.74 2.30
N ARG A 72 -3.63 -5.54 0.99
CA ARG A 72 -2.56 -5.15 0.07
C ARG A 72 -2.01 -3.77 0.40
N GLU A 73 -2.88 -2.79 0.65
CA GLU A 73 -2.47 -1.45 1.12
C GLU A 73 -1.67 -1.53 2.44
N ALA A 74 -2.12 -2.35 3.39
CA ALA A 74 -1.40 -2.55 4.65
C ALA A 74 -0.03 -3.22 4.45
N ARG A 75 0.07 -4.25 3.59
CA ARG A 75 1.33 -4.88 3.21
C ARG A 75 2.27 -3.91 2.49
N TYR A 76 1.72 -3.05 1.63
CA TYR A 76 2.48 -2.03 0.93
C TYR A 76 3.07 -1.00 1.89
N LYS A 77 2.25 -0.42 2.78
CA LYS A 77 2.72 0.51 3.83
C LYS A 77 3.84 -0.12 4.66
N ARG A 78 3.66 -1.36 5.10
CA ARG A 78 4.70 -2.12 5.81
C ARG A 78 5.98 -2.30 4.99
N THR A 79 5.86 -2.49 3.68
CA THR A 79 7.02 -2.61 2.77
C THR A 79 7.81 -1.31 2.73
N ILE A 80 7.13 -0.16 2.62
CA ILE A 80 7.76 1.16 2.64
C ILE A 80 8.42 1.45 3.99
N GLU A 81 7.75 1.16 5.11
CA GLU A 81 8.33 1.31 6.46
C GLU A 81 9.60 0.46 6.63
N LEU A 82 9.55 -0.80 6.20
CA LEU A 82 10.70 -1.70 6.28
C LEU A 82 11.82 -1.27 5.34
N TYR A 83 11.50 -0.75 4.15
CA TYR A 83 12.46 -0.16 3.22
C TYR A 83 13.22 0.97 3.90
N LYS A 84 12.53 1.96 4.46
CA LYS A 84 13.14 3.10 5.15
C LYS A 84 14.05 2.64 6.30
N LYS A 85 13.57 1.68 7.10
CA LYS A 85 14.35 1.10 8.21
C LYS A 85 15.60 0.36 7.73
N THR A 86 15.54 -0.33 6.60
CA THR A 86 16.62 -1.19 6.10
C THR A 86 17.69 -0.38 5.37
N PHE A 87 17.29 0.62 4.59
CA PHE A 87 18.19 1.39 3.71
C PHE A 87 18.49 2.81 4.21
N GLY A 88 17.81 3.28 5.27
CA GLY A 88 18.04 4.60 5.86
C GLY A 88 17.62 5.77 4.97
N ARG A 89 16.79 5.52 3.95
CA ARG A 89 16.30 6.51 2.98
C ARG A 89 14.91 6.15 2.48
N ASP A 90 14.20 7.14 1.97
CA ASP A 90 12.96 6.92 1.24
C ASP A 90 13.21 6.20 -0.10
N PRO A 91 12.27 5.33 -0.54
CA PRO A 91 12.29 4.80 -1.89
C PRO A 91 11.96 5.89 -2.91
N ASP A 92 12.44 5.74 -4.15
CA ASP A 92 12.13 6.69 -5.23
C ASP A 92 10.62 6.63 -5.54
N PRO A 93 9.87 7.74 -5.38
CA PRO A 93 8.42 7.75 -5.56
C PRO A 93 8.01 7.43 -7.00
N ARG A 94 8.87 7.62 -8.00
CA ARG A 94 8.57 7.26 -9.40
C ARG A 94 8.49 5.74 -9.61
N ILE A 95 9.10 4.97 -8.72
CA ILE A 95 9.21 3.51 -8.82
C ILE A 95 8.36 2.82 -7.75
N TRP A 96 8.32 3.41 -6.57
CA TRP A 96 7.51 2.95 -5.43
C TRP A 96 6.27 3.84 -5.27
N ARG A 97 5.55 4.08 -6.37
CA ARG A 97 4.23 4.70 -6.34
C ARG A 97 3.17 3.66 -6.02
N GLY A 98 2.21 4.00 -5.17
CA GLY A 98 1.02 3.17 -4.91
C GLY A 98 0.03 3.18 -6.08
N GLU A 99 -0.92 2.26 -6.09
CA GLU A 99 -2.07 2.34 -7.01
C GLU A 99 -2.99 3.50 -6.60
N GLY A 100 -3.23 4.47 -7.49
CA GLY A 100 -4.16 5.57 -7.27
C GLY A 100 -3.55 6.89 -6.75
N GLU A 101 -2.22 7.02 -6.70
CA GLU A 101 -1.55 8.29 -6.45
C GLU A 101 -1.40 9.05 -7.78
N GLU A 102 -2.43 9.81 -8.19
CA GLU A 102 -2.35 10.72 -9.33
C GLU A 102 -1.38 11.88 -9.00
N ASP A 103 -0.70 12.39 -10.02
CA ASP A 103 0.14 13.58 -9.87
C ASP A 103 -0.79 14.77 -9.64
N GLU A 104 -0.93 15.24 -8.40
CA GLU A 104 -1.44 16.60 -8.16
C GLU A 104 -0.43 17.56 -8.81
N GLU A 105 -0.71 17.99 -10.04
CA GLU A 105 -0.11 19.19 -10.61
C GLU A 105 -0.53 20.35 -9.69
N VAL A 106 0.39 20.75 -8.82
CA VAL A 106 0.32 22.05 -8.14
C VAL A 106 0.42 23.11 -9.23
N GLU A 107 -0.72 23.60 -9.70
CA GLU A 107 -0.76 24.87 -10.41
C GLU A 107 -0.31 25.95 -9.42
N GLU A 108 0.87 26.50 -9.65
CA GLU A 108 1.31 27.74 -9.03
C GLU A 108 0.33 28.83 -9.49
N VAL A 109 -0.61 29.20 -8.61
CA VAL A 109 -1.46 30.38 -8.83
C VAL A 109 -0.54 31.59 -8.68
N GLU A 110 -0.16 32.20 -9.81
CA GLU A 110 0.40 33.54 -9.80
C GLU A 110 -0.72 34.49 -9.34
N GLU A 111 -0.60 35.02 -8.12
CA GLU A 111 -1.43 36.10 -7.63
C GLU A 111 -1.05 37.37 -8.40
N ASP A 112 -1.77 37.65 -9.48
CA ASP A 112 -1.75 38.95 -10.15
C ASP A 112 -2.33 40.00 -9.19
N GLU A 113 -1.46 40.80 -8.58
CA GLU A 113 -1.82 42.07 -7.93
C GLU A 113 -2.25 43.07 -9.01
N GLU A 114 -3.55 43.18 -9.27
CA GLU A 114 -4.13 44.35 -9.95
C GLU A 114 -4.86 45.22 -8.93
N ASP A 115 -4.15 46.26 -8.49
CA ASP A 115 -4.72 47.51 -7.97
C ASP A 115 -5.56 48.18 -9.07
N GLU A 116 -6.86 48.40 -8.85
CA GLU A 116 -7.55 49.63 -9.31
C GLU A 116 -8.63 50.05 -8.31
N GLU A 117 -8.48 51.30 -7.85
CA GLU A 117 -9.40 52.09 -7.03
C GLU A 117 -10.63 52.51 -7.85
N ASP A 118 -11.83 52.59 -7.26
CA ASP A 118 -12.60 53.84 -7.09
C ASP A 118 -14.13 53.68 -6.91
N GLU A 119 -14.59 54.42 -5.89
CA GLU A 119 -15.84 55.18 -5.73
C GLU A 119 -17.22 54.52 -5.40
N GLU A 120 -17.60 54.74 -4.13
CA GLU A 120 -18.86 55.29 -3.55
C GLU A 120 -20.19 55.16 -4.33
N ASP A 121 -21.23 54.56 -3.69
CA ASP A 121 -22.41 55.31 -3.20
C ASP A 121 -23.52 54.41 -2.57
N GLU A 122 -23.97 54.89 -1.41
CA GLU A 122 -25.32 54.92 -0.77
C GLU A 122 -26.28 53.70 -0.71
N ASP A 123 -26.61 53.38 0.55
CA ASP A 123 -27.93 53.09 1.16
C ASP A 123 -28.91 52.07 0.52
N ASP A 124 -29.28 51.02 1.28
CA ASP A 124 -30.67 50.77 1.76
C ASP A 124 -30.72 49.50 2.64
N GLU A 125 -31.04 49.68 3.93
CA GLU A 125 -31.59 48.61 4.81
C GLU A 125 -33.09 48.50 4.54
N PRO A 126 -33.72 47.29 4.48
CA PRO A 126 -34.20 46.72 5.75
C PRO A 126 -34.44 45.18 5.82
N SER A 127 -34.28 44.70 7.06
CA SER A 127 -35.21 43.81 7.82
C SER A 127 -35.42 42.32 7.44
N SER A 128 -35.08 41.50 8.44
CA SER A 128 -35.89 40.38 9.02
C SER A 128 -36.09 39.08 8.23
N SER A 129 -35.58 37.96 8.80
CA SER A 129 -36.31 36.70 9.08
C SER A 129 -35.30 35.58 9.43
N SER A 130 -35.13 35.21 10.70
CA SER A 130 -35.73 34.04 11.38
C SER A 130 -35.20 32.65 10.96
N SER A 131 -34.85 31.88 12.01
CA SER A 131 -34.69 30.40 12.08
C SER A 131 -33.31 29.89 11.60
N GLU A 132 -32.63 28.88 12.16
CA GLU A 132 -32.86 27.87 13.19
C GLU A 132 -31.51 27.14 13.33
N GLU A 133 -30.94 26.93 14.52
CA GLU A 133 -29.83 25.97 14.68
C GLU A 133 -30.06 25.18 15.98
N VAL A 134 -30.45 23.92 15.80
CA VAL A 134 -30.83 22.99 16.87
C VAL A 134 -29.59 22.25 17.36
N ALA A 135 -29.51 22.12 18.68
CA ALA A 135 -28.37 21.58 19.40
C ALA A 135 -28.08 20.09 19.12
N VAL A 136 -26.79 19.86 18.92
CA VAL A 136 -25.95 18.71 19.29
C VAL A 136 -26.60 17.68 20.23
N VAL A 137 -26.65 16.42 19.79
CA VAL A 137 -26.63 15.25 20.70
C VAL A 137 -25.68 14.19 20.15
N ALA A 138 -24.53 14.09 20.81
CA ALA A 138 -23.71 12.89 20.83
C ALA A 138 -24.42 11.80 21.66
N THR A 139 -24.22 10.53 21.32
CA THR A 139 -23.57 9.51 22.17
C THR A 139 -23.91 8.09 21.72
N THR A 140 -22.87 7.24 21.80
CA THR A 140 -22.85 5.80 22.18
C THR A 140 -23.55 4.78 21.26
N ASP A 141 -23.16 3.51 21.19
CA ASP A 141 -21.96 2.76 21.55
C ASP A 141 -22.16 1.38 20.88
N ARG A 142 -21.21 1.00 20.04
CA ARG A 142 -20.59 -0.33 19.96
C ARG A 142 -21.44 -1.53 20.47
N LYS A 143 -21.79 -2.46 19.56
CA LYS A 143 -21.66 -3.90 19.86
C LYS A 143 -21.52 -4.77 18.61
N ARG A 144 -20.30 -5.27 18.48
CA ARG A 144 -19.83 -6.32 17.58
C ARG A 144 -20.28 -7.68 18.12
N SER A 145 -20.85 -8.52 17.29
CA SER A 145 -21.00 -9.95 17.58
C SER A 145 -20.72 -10.75 16.31
N LEU A 146 -19.67 -11.58 16.35
CA LEU A 146 -19.34 -12.58 15.35
C LEU A 146 -19.52 -13.95 16.00
N PRO A 147 -20.18 -14.94 15.38
CA PRO A 147 -20.07 -16.33 15.80
C PRO A 147 -18.83 -17.01 15.20
N ALA A 148 -18.26 -17.89 16.01
CA ALA A 148 -16.99 -18.59 15.83
C ALA A 148 -17.03 -19.68 14.74
N SER A 149 -15.90 -19.80 14.02
CA SER A 149 -15.61 -20.90 13.10
C SER A 149 -14.94 -22.05 13.85
N ALA A 150 -15.50 -23.26 13.75
CA ALA A 150 -14.93 -24.48 14.28
C ALA A 150 -14.26 -25.27 13.13
N ALA A 151 -12.94 -25.14 13.01
CA ALA A 151 -12.13 -25.99 12.14
C ALA A 151 -11.77 -27.29 12.88
N THR A 152 -12.28 -28.41 12.40
CA THR A 152 -11.86 -29.76 12.81
C THR A 152 -10.49 -30.07 12.20
N ALA A 153 -9.48 -30.25 13.04
CA ALA A 153 -8.15 -30.72 12.65
C ALA A 153 -8.16 -32.24 12.49
N ALA A 154 -7.95 -32.74 11.27
CA ALA A 154 -7.63 -34.13 11.00
C ALA A 154 -6.13 -34.37 11.20
N GLN A 155 -5.79 -35.28 12.11
CA GLN A 155 -4.40 -35.76 12.32
C GLN A 155 -3.93 -36.61 11.13
N PRO A 156 -2.66 -36.49 10.68
CA PRO A 156 -2.08 -37.46 9.77
C PRO A 156 -1.61 -38.73 10.51
N PRO A 157 -1.75 -39.94 9.94
CA PRO A 157 -1.25 -41.16 10.56
C PRO A 157 0.28 -41.27 10.51
N ARG A 158 0.78 -41.94 11.55
CA ARG A 158 2.18 -42.10 11.96
C ARG A 158 3.07 -42.80 10.93
N SER A 159 4.34 -42.41 11.01
CA SER A 159 5.51 -43.00 10.36
C SER A 159 5.56 -44.53 10.43
N ARG A 160 6.04 -45.15 9.35
CA ARG A 160 6.57 -46.52 9.39
C ARG A 160 8.02 -46.51 8.96
N ALA A 161 8.88 -46.69 9.95
CA ALA A 161 10.30 -46.92 9.79
C ALA A 161 10.59 -48.29 9.14
N ALA A 162 11.70 -48.30 8.40
CA ALA A 162 12.62 -49.39 8.12
C ALA A 162 12.12 -50.62 7.34
N ARG A 163 12.86 -50.94 6.27
CA ARG A 163 13.63 -52.19 6.20
C ARG A 163 14.81 -52.03 5.25
N LYS A 164 15.86 -52.78 5.62
CA LYS A 164 17.25 -52.83 5.15
C LYS A 164 17.41 -52.99 3.65
#